data_AF-A0A2V8G8I0-F1
#
_entry.id   AF-A0A2V8G8I0-F1
#
_cell.length_a   1.000
_cell.length_b   1.000
_cell.length_c   1.000
_cell.angle_alpha   90.00
_cell.angle_beta   90.00
_cell.angle_gamma   90.00
#
_symmetry.space_group_name_H-M   'P 1'
#
loop_
_entity.id
_entity.type
_entity.pdbx_description
1 polymer ?
#
loop_
_entity_poly.entity_id
_entity_poly.type
_entity_poly.pdbx_seq_one_letter_code
_entity_poly.pdbx_strand_id
1 'polypeptide(L)'
;MKVAGTLAAIAILLTLLLFRPTVHDGFDYDDYHFVRPYTAAEVRGAFRGPWDPAGIELPFYRPLTIAFYAARFSAYGLNADAYHALSLALFAAAAMLAGAFAWRLTGRPAAGALAAVAFSVHPAMPYALVAWVTNQMHLLAAIVVLAALLWWHAVRERGAWWWTPLLGLAAIAFLIKEDGVMLLPVVLAVDAVERRVNSRGTRRPPPSFIVGAELVVVALVIVRERALTGLGGYRLPSLPAAWDNFTRGLNGTFRLLPAKRPWQPAASAFAQALPIAALVCGVLSKRGRAGLLLGATGLILAVGFDLSFVFVTKAEQLHVVATGASFVIAGAALVLYDALPRLRLVTITVIVAGLAACAAVSADIARDFAPFGPIVRSHDAIVRTWSAVPIEIREYLAAKQAPDAAVRLAANPADALPFVAFGLGGRERDSDGAPFRWTDRAHAVLFVRRDARTIEVPVRAIGPAARLHPHVSMTVGGNAVSDVDLADDRWHSLAAALPRRTGLARMHRVDVVTNTTWSPAQFIPGSTDTRTLGVQIGDVRVR
;
A
#
# COMPACT_ATOMS: atom_id res chain seq x y z
N MET A 1 19.54 3.91 -24.44
CA MET A 1 18.85 5.15 -23.98
C MET A 1 17.48 5.34 -24.64
N LYS A 2 17.32 5.26 -25.98
CA LYS A 2 16.02 5.47 -26.65
C LYS A 2 14.87 4.57 -26.13
N VAL A 3 15.08 3.25 -26.03
CA VAL A 3 14.03 2.31 -25.56
C VAL A 3 13.58 2.62 -24.14
N ALA A 4 14.50 2.89 -23.21
CA ALA A 4 14.16 3.23 -21.83
C ALA A 4 13.32 4.52 -21.74
N GLY A 5 13.67 5.55 -22.53
CA GLY A 5 12.87 6.78 -22.62
C GLY A 5 11.46 6.52 -23.15
N THR A 6 11.31 5.67 -24.16
CA THR A 6 9.98 5.26 -24.68
C THR A 6 9.16 4.52 -23.62
N LEU A 7 9.75 3.58 -22.89
CA LEU A 7 9.06 2.85 -21.82
C LEU A 7 8.60 3.78 -20.69
N ALA A 8 9.47 4.71 -20.28
CA ALA A 8 9.11 5.73 -19.29
C ALA A 8 7.95 6.60 -19.78
N ALA A 9 8.00 7.07 -21.03
CA ALA A 9 6.93 7.86 -21.61
C ALA A 9 5.60 7.10 -21.66
N ILE A 10 5.59 5.84 -22.11
CA ILE A 10 4.38 4.99 -22.11
C ILE A 10 3.81 4.85 -20.70
N ALA A 11 4.66 4.49 -19.73
CA ALA A 11 4.26 4.27 -18.36
C ALA A 11 3.64 5.54 -17.72
N ILE A 12 4.31 6.69 -17.88
CA ILE A 12 3.84 7.98 -17.36
C ILE A 12 2.51 8.37 -18.03
N LEU A 13 2.45 8.32 -19.37
CA LEU A 13 1.27 8.75 -20.11
C LEU A 13 0.05 7.90 -19.77
N LEU A 14 0.17 6.56 -19.74
CA LEU A 14 -0.95 5.69 -19.41
C LEU A 14 -1.38 5.81 -17.96
N THR A 15 -0.42 5.93 -17.04
CA THR A 15 -0.73 6.14 -15.61
C THR A 15 -1.54 7.42 -15.42
N LEU A 16 -1.10 8.53 -16.01
CA LEU A 16 -1.81 9.81 -15.91
C LEU A 16 -3.15 9.79 -16.66
N LEU A 17 -3.22 9.15 -17.83
CA LEU A 17 -4.45 9.06 -18.61
C LEU A 17 -5.55 8.31 -17.84
N LEU A 18 -5.19 7.21 -17.19
CA LEU A 18 -6.16 6.33 -16.52
C LEU A 18 -6.46 6.75 -15.09
N PHE A 19 -5.44 7.24 -14.36
CA PHE A 19 -5.50 7.32 -12.91
C PHE A 19 -5.23 8.72 -12.36
N ARG A 20 -5.03 9.76 -13.18
CA ARG A 20 -4.96 11.14 -12.66
C ARG A 20 -6.11 11.53 -11.72
N PRO A 21 -7.37 11.07 -11.90
CA PRO A 21 -8.45 11.49 -11.00
C PRO A 21 -8.23 11.03 -9.57
N THR A 22 -7.51 9.90 -9.37
CA THR A 22 -7.32 9.32 -8.04
C THR A 22 -6.47 10.18 -7.12
N VAL A 23 -5.75 11.18 -7.67
CA VAL A 23 -5.01 12.17 -6.87
C VAL A 23 -5.92 12.88 -5.86
N HIS A 24 -7.22 12.96 -6.11
CA HIS A 24 -8.17 13.67 -5.26
C HIS A 24 -9.16 12.76 -4.54
N ASP A 25 -8.93 11.44 -4.49
CA ASP A 25 -9.90 10.48 -3.94
C ASP A 25 -10.01 10.47 -2.40
N GLY A 26 -9.08 11.15 -1.69
CA GLY A 26 -9.04 11.15 -0.23
C GLY A 26 -8.47 9.83 0.33
N PHE A 27 -8.79 9.52 1.59
CA PHE A 27 -8.45 8.23 2.20
C PHE A 27 -9.67 7.30 2.21
N ASP A 28 -9.44 5.99 2.13
CA ASP A 28 -10.49 4.96 2.17
C ASP A 28 -10.16 3.85 3.18
N TYR A 29 -11.21 3.33 3.83
CA TYR A 29 -11.14 2.14 4.69
C TYR A 29 -9.96 2.10 5.70
N ASP A 30 -9.04 1.15 5.56
CA ASP A 30 -7.87 0.91 6.42
C ASP A 30 -6.81 2.03 6.34
N ASP A 31 -6.91 2.94 5.36
CA ASP A 31 -6.09 4.16 5.33
C ASP A 31 -6.28 4.98 6.62
N TYR A 32 -7.51 5.05 7.16
CA TYR A 32 -7.79 5.79 8.40
C TYR A 32 -7.21 5.14 9.65
N HIS A 33 -6.77 3.89 9.56
CA HIS A 33 -6.06 3.18 10.62
C HIS A 33 -4.53 3.35 10.48
N PHE A 34 -3.99 3.21 9.25
CA PHE A 34 -2.54 3.24 9.02
C PHE A 34 -1.95 4.63 8.78
N VAL A 35 -2.73 5.61 8.32
CA VAL A 35 -2.28 6.99 8.14
C VAL A 35 -2.38 7.74 9.47
N ARG A 36 -1.39 7.51 10.32
CA ARG A 36 -1.28 8.08 11.67
C ARG A 36 0.17 8.37 12.06
N PRO A 37 0.42 9.19 13.09
CA PRO A 37 1.76 9.31 13.65
C PRO A 37 2.22 7.95 14.21
N TYR A 38 3.47 7.59 13.90
CA TYR A 38 4.15 6.44 14.47
C TYR A 38 5.27 6.91 15.39
N THR A 39 5.38 6.28 16.55
CA THR A 39 6.52 6.43 17.44
C THR A 39 7.70 5.58 16.97
N ALA A 40 8.92 5.97 17.33
CA ALA A 40 10.09 5.15 17.05
C ALA A 40 10.04 3.78 17.76
N ALA A 41 9.32 3.68 18.88
CA ALA A 41 9.09 2.43 19.58
C ALA A 41 8.19 1.49 18.79
N GLU A 42 7.10 1.99 18.20
CA GLU A 42 6.21 1.18 17.34
C GLU A 42 6.94 0.67 16.09
N VAL A 43 7.69 1.54 15.40
CA VAL A 43 8.46 1.14 14.22
C VAL A 43 9.48 0.05 14.58
N ARG A 44 10.22 0.20 15.70
CA ARG A 44 11.15 -0.84 16.18
C ARG A 44 10.43 -2.10 16.69
N GLY A 45 9.21 -1.95 17.21
CA GLY A 45 8.35 -3.02 17.69
C GLY A 45 7.91 -3.93 16.55
N ALA A 46 7.60 -3.38 15.38
CA ALA A 46 7.22 -4.15 14.19
C ALA A 46 8.30 -5.13 13.70
N PHE A 47 9.58 -4.91 14.03
CA PHE A 47 10.68 -5.85 13.74
C PHE A 47 10.77 -7.00 14.76
N ARG A 48 10.04 -6.93 15.87
CA ARG A 48 10.04 -7.92 16.95
C ARG A 48 8.66 -8.54 17.20
N GLY A 49 7.65 -8.09 16.48
CA GLY A 49 6.25 -8.41 16.73
C GLY A 49 5.38 -8.19 15.49
N PRO A 50 4.04 -8.20 15.65
CA PRO A 50 3.13 -7.92 14.56
C PRO A 50 3.24 -6.47 14.08
N TRP A 51 2.86 -6.27 12.82
CA TRP A 51 2.91 -4.98 12.14
C TRP A 51 1.91 -3.92 12.69
N ASP A 52 0.84 -4.33 13.35
CA ASP A 52 -0.16 -3.41 13.90
C ASP A 52 -0.08 -3.37 15.44
N PRO A 53 0.47 -2.28 16.02
CA PRO A 53 0.50 -2.08 17.47
C PRO A 53 -0.88 -1.94 18.12
N ALA A 54 -1.91 -1.52 17.37
CA ALA A 54 -3.26 -1.34 17.91
C ALA A 54 -4.02 -2.67 18.02
N GLY A 55 -3.51 -3.75 17.43
CA GLY A 55 -4.11 -5.08 17.48
C GLY A 55 -5.49 -5.18 16.80
N ILE A 56 -5.76 -4.28 15.85
CA ILE A 56 -6.99 -4.28 15.05
C ILE A 56 -6.84 -5.25 13.89
N GLU A 57 -5.69 -5.20 13.23
CA GLU A 57 -5.38 -6.07 12.11
C GLU A 57 -4.93 -7.46 12.55
N LEU A 58 -5.12 -8.42 11.65
CA LEU A 58 -4.55 -9.75 11.84
C LEU A 58 -3.02 -9.67 11.99
N PRO A 59 -2.42 -10.48 12.89
CA PRO A 59 -1.00 -10.38 13.19
C PRO A 59 -0.13 -10.87 12.02
N PHE A 60 0.35 -9.93 11.20
CA PHE A 60 1.32 -10.18 10.13
C PHE A 60 2.70 -9.60 10.48
N TYR A 61 3.76 -10.16 9.89
CA TYR A 61 5.13 -9.69 10.06
C TYR A 61 5.57 -8.89 8.85
N ARG A 62 5.40 -7.55 8.91
CA ARG A 62 5.64 -6.62 7.81
C ARG A 62 6.40 -5.36 8.25
N PRO A 63 7.57 -5.50 8.89
CA PRO A 63 8.28 -4.36 9.49
C PRO A 63 8.67 -3.25 8.50
N LEU A 64 9.04 -3.60 7.27
CA LEU A 64 9.38 -2.59 6.26
C LEU A 64 8.17 -1.82 5.75
N THR A 65 6.98 -2.44 5.77
CA THR A 65 5.72 -1.75 5.48
C THR A 65 5.43 -0.68 6.53
N ILE A 66 5.61 -1.00 7.82
CA ILE A 66 5.41 -0.02 8.90
C ILE A 66 6.46 1.10 8.86
N ALA A 67 7.72 0.76 8.60
CA ALA A 67 8.75 1.77 8.40
C ALA A 67 8.41 2.71 7.21
N PHE A 68 7.87 2.16 6.13
CA PHE A 68 7.42 2.94 4.97
C PHE A 68 6.21 3.82 5.29
N TYR A 69 5.20 3.32 6.01
CA TYR A 69 4.05 4.12 6.43
C TYR A 69 4.45 5.25 7.38
N ALA A 70 5.32 4.97 8.36
CA ALA A 70 5.85 5.98 9.27
C ALA A 70 6.60 7.09 8.52
N ALA A 71 7.45 6.72 7.54
CA ALA A 71 8.17 7.68 6.71
C ALA A 71 7.20 8.56 5.88
N ARG A 72 6.18 7.95 5.26
CA ARG A 72 5.14 8.69 4.51
C ARG A 72 4.37 9.64 5.40
N PHE A 73 3.94 9.20 6.58
CA PHE A 73 3.23 10.07 7.51
C PHE A 73 4.10 11.22 8.00
N SER A 74 5.39 10.97 8.27
CA SER A 74 6.32 12.05 8.61
C SER A 74 6.48 13.08 7.50
N ALA A 75 6.42 12.66 6.23
CA ALA A 75 6.57 13.55 5.07
C ALA A 75 5.27 14.27 4.66
N TYR A 76 4.13 13.58 4.76
CA TYR A 76 2.86 13.99 4.15
C TYR A 76 1.72 14.21 5.15
N GLY A 77 1.89 13.84 6.42
CA GLY A 77 0.82 13.94 7.42
C GLY A 77 -0.49 13.34 6.92
N LEU A 78 -1.56 14.11 6.96
CA LEU A 78 -2.89 13.73 6.48
C LEU A 78 -3.20 14.21 5.05
N ASN A 79 -2.21 14.68 4.29
CA ASN A 79 -2.43 15.19 2.92
C ASN A 79 -2.62 14.04 1.92
N ALA A 80 -3.85 13.55 1.76
CA ALA A 80 -4.19 12.43 0.87
C ALA A 80 -3.67 12.62 -0.57
N ASP A 81 -3.73 13.84 -1.12
CA ASP A 81 -3.23 14.13 -2.48
C ASP A 81 -1.76 13.73 -2.67
N ALA A 82 -0.91 13.95 -1.66
CA ALA A 82 0.50 13.60 -1.73
C ALA A 82 0.70 12.07 -1.70
N TYR A 83 -0.15 11.33 -0.98
CA TYR A 83 -0.11 9.87 -0.95
C TYR A 83 -0.43 9.29 -2.33
N HIS A 84 -1.48 9.80 -2.97
CA HIS A 84 -1.89 9.37 -4.32
C HIS A 84 -0.93 9.82 -5.40
N ALA A 85 -0.38 11.04 -5.33
CA ALA A 85 0.64 11.50 -6.26
C ALA A 85 1.90 10.61 -6.22
N LEU A 86 2.35 10.21 -5.01
CA LEU A 86 3.43 9.25 -4.85
C LEU A 86 3.04 7.87 -5.42
N SER A 87 1.81 7.42 -5.18
CA SER A 87 1.30 6.17 -5.75
C SER A 87 1.39 6.15 -7.27
N LEU A 88 0.92 7.20 -7.95
CA LEU A 88 1.01 7.29 -9.41
C LEU A 88 2.46 7.31 -9.91
N ALA A 89 3.36 8.01 -9.21
CA ALA A 89 4.78 8.04 -9.57
C ALA A 89 5.44 6.66 -9.44
N LEU A 90 5.16 5.96 -8.34
CA LEU A 90 5.68 4.61 -8.10
C LEU A 90 5.05 3.58 -9.06
N PHE A 91 3.77 3.72 -9.41
CA PHE A 91 3.10 2.85 -10.36
C PHE A 91 3.67 3.00 -11.77
N ALA A 92 3.94 4.24 -12.21
CA ALA A 92 4.64 4.49 -13.46
C ALA A 92 6.06 3.90 -13.45
N ALA A 93 6.78 3.98 -12.32
CA ALA A 93 8.07 3.33 -12.17
C ALA A 93 7.96 1.80 -12.28
N ALA A 94 6.98 1.18 -11.62
CA ALA A 94 6.72 -0.27 -11.71
C ALA A 94 6.39 -0.70 -13.16
N ALA A 95 5.52 0.02 -13.85
CA ALA A 95 5.18 -0.23 -15.25
C ALA A 95 6.41 -0.13 -16.18
N MET A 96 7.28 0.87 -15.94
CA MET A 96 8.54 1.01 -16.65
C MET A 96 9.48 -0.18 -16.38
N LEU A 97 9.61 -0.63 -15.12
CA LEU A 97 10.44 -1.79 -14.76
C LEU A 97 9.91 -3.08 -15.39
N ALA A 98 8.59 -3.27 -15.42
CA ALA A 98 7.95 -4.40 -16.09
C ALA A 98 8.27 -4.42 -17.59
N GLY A 99 8.14 -3.27 -18.27
CA GLY A 99 8.55 -3.11 -19.67
C GLY A 99 10.04 -3.33 -19.89
N ALA A 100 10.89 -2.83 -18.98
CA ALA A 100 12.33 -2.98 -19.07
C ALA A 100 12.73 -4.46 -18.93
N PHE A 101 12.14 -5.18 -17.99
CA PHE A 101 12.39 -6.61 -17.80
C PHE A 101 11.98 -7.40 -19.04
N ALA A 102 10.75 -7.18 -19.55
CA ALA A 102 10.27 -7.84 -20.75
C ALA A 102 11.15 -7.56 -21.98
N TRP A 103 11.61 -6.31 -22.16
CA TRP A 103 12.55 -5.96 -23.23
C TRP A 103 13.89 -6.71 -23.07
N ARG A 104 14.47 -6.73 -21.86
CA ARG A 104 15.76 -7.36 -21.61
C ARG A 104 15.70 -8.88 -21.79
N LEU A 105 14.68 -9.51 -21.21
CA LEU A 105 14.46 -10.96 -21.29
C LEU A 105 14.31 -11.44 -22.74
N THR A 106 13.61 -10.67 -23.58
CA THR A 106 13.29 -11.05 -24.96
C THR A 106 14.25 -10.50 -26.01
N GLY A 107 15.07 -9.50 -25.65
CA GLY A 107 15.84 -8.69 -26.59
C GLY A 107 15.00 -7.79 -27.52
N ARG A 108 13.67 -7.69 -27.31
CA ARG A 108 12.75 -7.02 -28.25
C ARG A 108 12.07 -5.79 -27.63
N PRO A 109 12.30 -4.58 -28.17
CA PRO A 109 11.65 -3.37 -27.65
C PRO A 109 10.12 -3.44 -27.66
N ALA A 110 9.53 -4.09 -28.68
CA ALA A 110 8.08 -4.31 -28.77
C ALA A 110 7.54 -5.11 -27.58
N ALA A 111 8.28 -6.11 -27.08
CA ALA A 111 7.89 -6.87 -25.90
C ALA A 111 7.83 -5.98 -24.65
N GLY A 112 8.81 -5.09 -24.50
CA GLY A 112 8.84 -4.12 -23.41
C GLY A 112 7.68 -3.13 -23.47
N ALA A 113 7.38 -2.59 -24.65
CA ALA A 113 6.24 -1.69 -24.84
C ALA A 113 4.91 -2.39 -24.53
N LEU A 114 4.70 -3.61 -25.07
CA LEU A 114 3.51 -4.40 -24.80
C LEU A 114 3.36 -4.74 -23.32
N ALA A 115 4.45 -5.09 -22.63
CA ALA A 115 4.42 -5.38 -21.20
C ALA A 115 4.11 -4.14 -20.36
N ALA A 116 4.69 -2.97 -20.68
CA ALA A 116 4.39 -1.71 -19.98
C ALA A 116 2.92 -1.31 -20.17
N VAL A 117 2.37 -1.44 -21.39
CA VAL A 117 0.95 -1.18 -21.68
C VAL A 117 0.07 -2.18 -20.94
N ALA A 118 0.31 -3.48 -21.12
CA ALA A 118 -0.49 -4.55 -20.51
C ALA A 118 -0.46 -4.50 -18.98
N PHE A 119 0.65 -4.07 -18.38
CA PHE A 119 0.74 -3.82 -16.94
C PHE A 119 -0.12 -2.62 -16.55
N SER A 120 0.06 -1.48 -17.22
CA SER A 120 -0.64 -0.23 -16.88
C SER A 120 -2.17 -0.33 -16.99
N VAL A 121 -2.66 -1.11 -17.95
CA VAL A 121 -4.10 -1.24 -18.25
C VAL A 121 -4.77 -2.43 -17.59
N HIS A 122 -4.05 -3.28 -16.84
CA HIS A 122 -4.63 -4.51 -16.30
C HIS A 122 -5.67 -4.21 -15.21
N PRO A 123 -6.91 -4.77 -15.28
CA PRO A 123 -7.99 -4.46 -14.33
C PRO A 123 -7.73 -4.76 -12.85
N ALA A 124 -6.66 -5.48 -12.54
CA ALA A 124 -6.27 -5.80 -11.16
C ALA A 124 -5.40 -4.69 -10.53
N MET A 125 -4.82 -3.79 -11.34
CA MET A 125 -3.90 -2.76 -10.84
C MET A 125 -4.57 -1.68 -9.97
N PRO A 126 -5.78 -1.18 -10.27
CA PRO A 126 -6.34 -0.06 -9.50
C PRO A 126 -6.44 -0.33 -8.00
N TYR A 127 -7.05 -1.45 -7.61
CA TYR A 127 -7.16 -1.86 -6.20
C TYR A 127 -5.81 -2.20 -5.57
N ALA A 128 -4.95 -2.92 -6.30
CA ALA A 128 -3.74 -3.50 -5.73
C ALA A 128 -2.56 -2.52 -5.67
N LEU A 129 -2.44 -1.59 -6.63
CA LEU A 129 -1.22 -0.82 -6.86
C LEU A 129 -1.43 0.69 -7.02
N VAL A 130 -2.66 1.18 -7.19
CA VAL A 130 -2.91 2.58 -7.58
C VAL A 130 -3.73 3.34 -6.56
N ALA A 131 -5.02 3.01 -6.44
CA ALA A 131 -6.00 3.87 -5.77
C ALA A 131 -6.07 3.65 -4.26
N TRP A 132 -5.72 2.47 -3.76
CA TRP A 132 -5.78 2.20 -2.32
C TRP A 132 -4.44 2.55 -1.64
N VAL A 133 -4.43 3.53 -0.74
CA VAL A 133 -3.19 4.09 -0.17
C VAL A 133 -2.45 3.10 0.73
N THR A 134 -3.17 2.28 1.49
CA THR A 134 -2.59 1.23 2.32
C THR A 134 -1.96 0.12 1.46
N ASN A 135 -2.53 -0.22 0.30
CA ASN A 135 -1.95 -1.22 -0.60
C ASN A 135 -0.63 -0.81 -1.28
N GLN A 136 -0.08 0.36 -0.99
CA GLN A 136 1.24 0.77 -1.46
C GLN A 136 2.38 -0.15 -0.98
N MET A 137 2.15 -0.98 0.04
CA MET A 137 3.05 -2.11 0.35
C MET A 137 3.15 -3.12 -0.80
N HIS A 138 2.04 -3.42 -1.48
CA HIS A 138 2.01 -4.29 -2.66
C HIS A 138 2.76 -3.67 -3.83
N LEU A 139 2.63 -2.35 -4.03
CA LEU A 139 3.39 -1.64 -5.05
C LEU A 139 4.90 -1.68 -4.78
N LEU A 140 5.31 -1.46 -3.53
CA LEU A 140 6.72 -1.55 -3.15
C LEU A 140 7.26 -2.98 -3.34
N ALA A 141 6.50 -4.00 -2.95
CA ALA A 141 6.86 -5.39 -3.18
C ALA A 141 7.01 -5.70 -4.69
N ALA A 142 6.07 -5.25 -5.54
CA ALA A 142 6.15 -5.43 -6.99
C ALA A 142 7.41 -4.76 -7.58
N ILE A 143 7.76 -3.55 -7.15
CA ILE A 143 8.98 -2.85 -7.58
C ILE A 143 10.23 -3.64 -7.20
N VAL A 144 10.29 -4.17 -5.97
CA VAL A 144 11.43 -4.98 -5.51
C VAL A 144 11.54 -6.28 -6.31
N VAL A 145 10.43 -6.96 -6.58
CA VAL A 145 10.38 -8.18 -7.40
C VAL A 145 10.87 -7.90 -8.83
N LEU A 146 10.36 -6.83 -9.47
CA LEU A 146 10.78 -6.44 -10.82
C LEU A 146 12.26 -6.03 -10.88
N ALA A 147 12.74 -5.31 -9.87
CA ALA A 147 14.16 -4.95 -9.74
C ALA A 147 15.04 -6.20 -9.57
N ALA A 148 14.60 -7.18 -8.78
CA ALA A 148 15.31 -8.45 -8.62
C ALA A 148 15.36 -9.28 -9.91
N LEU A 149 14.27 -9.31 -10.67
CA LEU A 149 14.24 -9.97 -11.99
C LEU A 149 15.19 -9.30 -12.99
N LEU A 150 15.22 -7.96 -13.01
CA LEU A 150 16.18 -7.19 -13.83
C LEU A 150 17.62 -7.45 -13.39
N TRP A 151 17.88 -7.46 -12.09
CA TRP A 151 19.20 -7.74 -11.54
C TRP A 151 19.65 -9.15 -11.92
N TRP A 152 18.82 -10.17 -11.65
CA TRP A 152 19.07 -11.56 -12.05
C TRP A 152 19.43 -11.63 -13.52
N HIS A 153 18.62 -11.05 -14.40
CA HIS A 153 18.87 -11.09 -15.84
C HIS A 153 20.23 -10.46 -16.20
N ALA A 154 20.62 -9.37 -15.54
CA ALA A 154 21.90 -8.70 -15.78
C ALA A 154 23.13 -9.47 -15.26
N VAL A 155 22.96 -10.33 -14.26
CA VAL A 155 24.06 -11.04 -13.59
C VAL A 155 24.12 -12.55 -13.81
N ARG A 156 23.11 -13.15 -14.45
CA ARG A 156 22.97 -14.62 -14.59
C ARG A 156 24.17 -15.31 -15.25
N GLU A 157 24.92 -14.59 -16.08
CA GLU A 157 26.13 -15.11 -16.75
C GLU A 157 27.42 -14.83 -15.97
N ARG A 158 27.33 -14.06 -14.87
CA ARG A 158 28.47 -13.67 -14.03
C ARG A 158 28.76 -14.70 -12.93
N GLY A 159 29.85 -14.49 -12.20
CA GLY A 159 30.25 -15.32 -11.07
C GLY A 159 29.30 -15.22 -9.87
N ALA A 160 29.45 -16.13 -8.91
CA ALA A 160 28.51 -16.32 -7.81
C ALA A 160 28.27 -15.08 -6.95
N TRP A 161 29.29 -14.22 -6.76
CA TRP A 161 29.16 -13.01 -5.95
C TRP A 161 28.09 -12.06 -6.51
N TRP A 162 27.91 -11.99 -7.82
CA TRP A 162 26.93 -11.09 -8.43
C TRP A 162 25.48 -11.50 -8.16
N TRP A 163 25.25 -12.74 -7.73
CA TRP A 163 23.93 -13.24 -7.35
C TRP A 163 23.56 -12.89 -5.91
N THR A 164 24.52 -12.54 -5.04
CA THR A 164 24.27 -12.29 -3.61
C THR A 164 23.27 -11.14 -3.35
N PRO A 165 23.18 -10.06 -4.16
CA PRO A 165 22.17 -9.03 -3.94
C PRO A 165 20.72 -9.53 -4.05
N LEU A 166 20.47 -10.64 -4.77
CA LEU A 166 19.14 -11.26 -4.83
C LEU A 166 18.69 -11.77 -3.46
N LEU A 167 19.62 -12.21 -2.60
CA LEU A 167 19.32 -12.63 -1.23
C LEU A 167 18.80 -11.45 -0.40
N GLY A 168 19.43 -10.28 -0.54
CA GLY A 168 18.99 -9.05 0.10
C GLY A 168 17.64 -8.57 -0.42
N LEU A 169 17.42 -8.61 -1.73
CA LEU A 169 16.12 -8.25 -2.34
C LEU A 169 15.01 -9.20 -1.91
N ALA A 170 15.29 -10.50 -1.73
CA ALA A 170 14.34 -11.47 -1.19
C ALA A 170 13.98 -11.19 0.26
N ALA A 171 14.97 -10.84 1.10
CA ALA A 171 14.70 -10.40 2.46
C ALA A 171 13.85 -9.13 2.48
N ILE A 172 14.16 -8.13 1.66
CA ILE A 172 13.37 -6.89 1.56
C ILE A 172 11.94 -7.20 1.12
N ALA A 173 11.74 -8.00 0.06
CA ALA A 173 10.42 -8.38 -0.41
C ALA A 173 9.59 -9.05 0.71
N PHE A 174 10.19 -10.02 1.41
CA PHE A 174 9.54 -10.74 2.51
C PHE A 174 9.17 -9.82 3.68
N LEU A 175 10.06 -8.88 4.04
CA LEU A 175 9.83 -7.95 5.16
C LEU A 175 8.83 -6.82 4.82
N ILE A 176 8.55 -6.59 3.55
CA ILE A 176 7.42 -5.77 3.09
C ILE A 176 6.13 -6.59 3.20
N LYS A 177 6.12 -7.80 2.61
CA LYS A 177 4.98 -8.70 2.60
C LYS A 177 5.43 -10.16 2.49
N GLU A 178 4.73 -11.03 3.20
CA GLU A 178 5.08 -12.44 3.36
C GLU A 178 5.14 -13.26 2.05
N ASP A 179 4.39 -12.88 1.01
CA ASP A 179 4.45 -13.52 -0.31
C ASP A 179 5.77 -13.23 -1.06
N GLY A 180 6.56 -12.28 -0.59
CA GLY A 180 7.94 -12.06 -1.01
C GLY A 180 8.85 -13.29 -0.85
N VAL A 181 8.44 -14.27 -0.02
CA VAL A 181 9.12 -15.58 0.09
C VAL A 181 9.26 -16.29 -1.25
N MET A 182 8.34 -16.03 -2.19
CA MET A 182 8.30 -16.67 -3.50
C MET A 182 9.29 -16.09 -4.51
N LEU A 183 9.99 -15.00 -4.18
CA LEU A 183 10.90 -14.34 -5.10
C LEU A 183 12.04 -15.26 -5.59
N LEU A 184 12.77 -15.92 -4.70
CA LEU A 184 13.90 -16.78 -5.08
C LEU A 184 13.46 -18.05 -5.82
N PRO A 185 12.43 -18.80 -5.38
CA PRO A 185 11.87 -19.90 -6.16
C PRO A 185 11.46 -19.49 -7.58
N VAL A 186 10.80 -18.35 -7.72
CA VAL A 186 10.39 -17.82 -9.04
C VAL A 186 11.60 -17.46 -9.89
N VAL A 187 12.61 -16.78 -9.36
CA VAL A 187 13.84 -16.45 -10.10
C VAL A 187 14.52 -17.73 -10.62
N LEU A 188 14.64 -18.76 -9.78
CA LEU A 188 15.23 -20.04 -10.18
C LEU A 188 14.40 -20.79 -11.23
N ALA A 189 13.07 -20.72 -11.14
CA ALA A 189 12.17 -21.31 -12.14
C ALA A 189 12.24 -20.57 -13.49
N VAL A 190 12.29 -19.23 -13.46
CA VAL A 190 12.48 -18.40 -14.66
C VAL A 190 13.83 -18.68 -15.30
N ASP A 191 14.90 -18.81 -14.50
CA ASP A 191 16.22 -19.23 -14.98
C ASP A 191 16.16 -20.59 -15.68
N ALA A 192 15.57 -21.60 -15.04
CA ALA A 192 15.46 -22.93 -15.63
C ALA A 192 14.72 -22.93 -16.98
N VAL A 193 13.64 -22.16 -17.11
CA VAL A 193 12.92 -22.03 -18.39
C VAL A 193 13.72 -21.26 -19.42
N GLU A 194 14.36 -20.17 -19.03
CA GLU A 194 15.19 -19.37 -19.94
C GLU A 194 16.34 -20.20 -20.51
N ARG A 195 17.03 -21.01 -19.70
CA ARG A 195 18.08 -21.93 -20.14
C ARG A 195 17.59 -23.01 -21.10
N ARG A 196 16.34 -23.47 -20.95
CA ARG A 196 15.72 -24.44 -21.87
C ARG A 196 15.39 -23.82 -23.23
N VAL A 197 14.96 -22.56 -23.23
CA VAL A 197 14.58 -21.85 -24.47
C VAL A 197 15.80 -21.30 -25.21
N ASN A 198 16.75 -20.73 -24.46
CA ASN A 198 17.98 -20.14 -24.99
C ASN A 198 19.15 -21.12 -24.75
N SER A 199 19.43 -21.96 -25.74
CA SER A 199 20.47 -23.00 -25.69
C SER A 199 21.92 -22.49 -25.74
N ARG A 200 22.16 -21.19 -25.51
CA ARG A 200 23.51 -20.59 -25.54
C ARG A 200 24.00 -20.28 -24.13
N GLY A 201 24.89 -21.11 -23.60
CA GLY A 201 25.94 -20.71 -22.64
C GLY A 201 25.51 -20.16 -21.27
N THR A 202 24.23 -20.17 -20.93
CA THR A 202 23.74 -19.68 -19.65
C THR A 202 24.20 -20.59 -18.52
N ARG A 203 24.97 -20.02 -17.59
CA ARG A 203 25.53 -20.74 -16.45
C ARG A 203 24.39 -21.20 -15.55
N ARG A 204 24.53 -22.39 -14.97
CA ARG A 204 23.62 -22.84 -13.91
C ARG A 204 23.73 -21.87 -12.72
N PRO A 205 22.64 -21.66 -11.95
CA PRO A 205 22.72 -20.92 -10.70
C PRO A 205 23.85 -21.49 -9.84
N PRO A 206 24.73 -20.65 -9.28
CA PRO A 206 25.83 -21.12 -8.45
C PRO A 206 25.31 -21.97 -7.28
N PRO A 207 25.89 -23.15 -6.98
CA PRO A 207 25.44 -23.96 -5.85
C PRO A 207 25.47 -23.21 -4.51
N SER A 208 26.48 -22.36 -4.32
CA SER A 208 26.59 -21.48 -3.14
C SER A 208 25.43 -20.49 -3.04
N PHE A 209 24.89 -20.02 -4.16
CA PHE A 209 23.70 -19.17 -4.17
C PHE A 209 22.44 -19.94 -3.80
N ILE A 210 22.27 -21.17 -4.31
CA ILE A 210 21.11 -22.01 -3.97
C ILE A 210 21.08 -22.30 -2.47
N VAL A 211 22.22 -22.72 -1.89
CA VAL A 211 22.34 -22.93 -0.44
C VAL A 211 22.06 -21.62 0.32
N GLY A 212 22.63 -20.49 -0.12
CA GLY A 212 22.37 -19.19 0.48
C GLY A 212 20.88 -18.78 0.42
N ALA A 213 20.21 -19.07 -0.69
CA ALA A 213 18.78 -18.80 -0.87
C ALA A 213 17.93 -19.61 0.09
N GLU A 214 18.19 -20.91 0.23
CA GLU A 214 17.51 -21.79 1.19
C GLU A 214 17.73 -21.32 2.63
N LEU A 215 18.98 -21.01 3.00
CA LEU A 215 19.31 -20.51 4.34
C LEU A 215 18.60 -19.19 4.66
N VAL A 216 18.54 -18.26 3.70
CA VAL A 216 17.82 -16.98 3.88
C VAL A 216 16.32 -17.20 4.04
N VAL A 217 15.70 -18.04 3.22
CA VAL A 217 14.26 -18.35 3.34
C VAL A 217 13.96 -18.97 4.70
N VAL A 218 14.75 -19.97 5.12
CA VAL A 218 14.59 -20.62 6.43
C VAL A 218 14.78 -19.61 7.57
N ALA A 219 15.82 -18.76 7.50
CA ALA A 219 16.05 -17.73 8.51
C ALA A 219 14.89 -16.74 8.61
N LEU A 220 14.35 -16.27 7.48
CA LEU A 220 13.21 -15.35 7.44
C LEU A 220 11.94 -15.98 8.04
N VAL A 221 11.67 -17.25 7.74
CA VAL A 221 10.56 -18.00 8.33
C VAL A 221 10.74 -18.13 9.85
N ILE A 222 11.93 -18.50 10.32
CA ILE A 222 12.21 -18.60 11.76
C ILE A 222 12.03 -17.25 12.47
N VAL A 223 12.53 -16.16 11.88
CA VAL A 223 12.38 -14.80 12.43
C VAL A 223 10.90 -14.43 12.52
N ARG A 224 10.13 -14.69 11.45
CA ARG A 224 8.67 -14.45 11.42
C ARG A 224 7.96 -15.24 12.51
N GLU A 225 8.21 -16.55 12.62
CA GLU A 225 7.54 -17.41 13.60
C GLU A 225 7.83 -16.96 15.04
N ARG A 226 9.08 -16.53 15.32
CA ARG A 226 9.44 -15.97 16.62
C ARG A 226 8.75 -14.63 16.91
N ALA A 227 8.59 -13.77 15.90
CA ALA A 227 7.93 -12.48 16.05
C ALA A 227 6.40 -12.61 16.23
N LEU A 228 5.77 -13.60 15.60
CA LEU A 228 4.31 -13.77 15.62
C LEU A 228 3.82 -14.84 16.61
N THR A 229 4.72 -15.59 17.25
CA THR A 229 4.39 -16.72 18.13
C THR A 229 3.54 -17.81 17.44
N GLY A 230 3.79 -18.07 16.15
CA GLY A 230 3.11 -19.08 15.34
C GLY A 230 2.73 -18.57 13.93
N LEU A 231 1.66 -19.14 13.37
CA LEU A 231 1.16 -18.81 12.02
C LEU A 231 0.68 -17.35 11.88
N GLY A 232 0.52 -16.62 12.98
CA GLY A 232 0.05 -15.24 13.00
C GLY A 232 -1.40 -15.13 12.53
N GLY A 233 -1.65 -14.19 11.62
CA GLY A 233 -2.99 -13.90 11.09
C GLY A 233 -3.62 -15.01 10.24
N TYR A 234 -2.87 -16.07 9.92
CA TYR A 234 -3.36 -17.17 9.12
C TYR A 234 -3.99 -18.26 9.97
N ARG A 235 -5.11 -18.78 9.47
CA ARG A 235 -5.66 -20.07 9.90
C ARG A 235 -5.36 -21.09 8.81
N LEU A 236 -5.06 -22.33 9.20
CA LEU A 236 -4.88 -23.41 8.22
C LEU A 236 -6.23 -23.68 7.54
N PRO A 237 -6.35 -23.45 6.23
CA PRO A 237 -7.58 -23.73 5.50
C PRO A 237 -7.77 -25.24 5.32
N SER A 238 -9.01 -25.68 5.14
CA SER A 238 -9.27 -27.01 4.59
C SER A 238 -8.75 -27.12 3.16
N LEU A 239 -8.45 -28.32 2.66
CA LEU A 239 -7.98 -28.51 1.29
C LEU A 239 -8.92 -27.88 0.23
N PRO A 240 -10.26 -28.03 0.32
CA PRO A 240 -11.17 -27.33 -0.61
C PRO A 240 -11.07 -25.80 -0.51
N ALA A 241 -10.95 -25.24 0.69
CA ALA A 241 -10.81 -23.80 0.87
C ALA A 241 -9.46 -23.29 0.34
N ALA A 242 -8.38 -24.05 0.53
CA ALA A 242 -7.06 -23.73 -0.01
C ALA A 242 -7.07 -23.72 -1.54
N TRP A 243 -7.72 -24.72 -2.15
CA TRP A 243 -7.89 -24.79 -3.60
C TRP A 243 -8.76 -23.66 -4.15
N ASP A 244 -9.86 -23.32 -3.48
CA ASP A 244 -10.71 -22.20 -3.85
C ASP A 244 -9.96 -20.86 -3.74
N ASN A 245 -9.19 -20.64 -2.67
CA ASN A 245 -8.34 -19.46 -2.52
C ASN A 245 -7.33 -19.34 -3.68
N PHE A 246 -6.57 -20.39 -3.96
CA PHE A 246 -5.60 -20.42 -5.06
C PHE A 246 -6.27 -20.14 -6.42
N THR A 247 -7.33 -20.88 -6.74
CA THR A 247 -8.00 -20.70 -8.03
C THR A 247 -8.65 -19.33 -8.18
N ARG A 248 -9.15 -18.71 -7.09
CA ARG A 248 -9.70 -17.35 -7.13
C ARG A 248 -8.68 -16.31 -7.56
N GLY A 249 -7.42 -16.41 -7.13
CA GLY A 249 -6.39 -15.43 -7.49
C GLY A 249 -6.06 -15.46 -8.98
N LEU A 250 -5.78 -16.66 -9.50
CA LEU A 250 -5.57 -16.86 -10.94
C LEU A 250 -6.82 -16.53 -11.78
N ASN A 251 -8.01 -16.91 -11.32
CA ASN A 251 -9.25 -16.55 -12.03
C ASN A 251 -9.47 -15.04 -12.06
N GLY A 252 -9.18 -14.35 -10.94
CA GLY A 252 -9.32 -12.91 -10.80
C GLY A 252 -8.42 -12.13 -11.76
N THR A 253 -7.22 -12.62 -12.07
CA THR A 253 -6.28 -11.95 -12.99
C THR A 253 -6.40 -12.41 -14.44
N PHE A 254 -6.58 -13.70 -14.70
CA PHE A 254 -6.59 -14.25 -16.06
C PHE A 254 -7.97 -14.30 -16.70
N ARG A 255 -9.02 -14.51 -15.91
CA ARG A 255 -10.40 -14.59 -16.44
C ARG A 255 -11.12 -13.27 -16.32
N LEU A 256 -10.81 -12.45 -15.32
CA LEU A 256 -11.51 -11.18 -15.05
C LEU A 256 -13.03 -11.39 -14.86
N LEU A 257 -13.42 -12.52 -14.26
CA LEU A 257 -14.80 -12.91 -14.00
C LEU A 257 -15.12 -13.00 -12.50
N PRO A 258 -16.39 -12.82 -12.08
CA PRO A 258 -17.54 -12.45 -12.91
C PRO A 258 -17.45 -11.01 -13.43
N ALA A 259 -17.97 -10.77 -14.63
CA ALA A 259 -18.00 -9.44 -15.22
C ALA A 259 -19.06 -8.57 -14.52
N LYS A 260 -18.61 -7.46 -13.91
CA LYS A 260 -19.44 -6.50 -13.19
C LYS A 260 -19.54 -5.14 -13.89
N ARG A 261 -18.82 -4.96 -14.99
CA ARG A 261 -18.65 -3.66 -15.68
C ARG A 261 -18.85 -3.79 -17.19
N PRO A 262 -19.26 -2.71 -17.89
CA PRO A 262 -19.63 -2.76 -19.31
C PRO A 262 -18.58 -3.39 -20.25
N TRP A 263 -17.31 -3.02 -20.07
CA TRP A 263 -16.20 -3.50 -20.92
C TRP A 263 -15.53 -4.77 -20.40
N GLN A 264 -15.94 -5.27 -19.24
CA GLN A 264 -15.31 -6.42 -18.59
C GLN A 264 -15.54 -7.74 -19.34
N PRO A 265 -16.68 -8.01 -20.01
CA PRO A 265 -16.82 -9.18 -20.87
C PRO A 265 -15.80 -9.19 -22.02
N ALA A 266 -15.57 -8.03 -22.66
CA ALA A 266 -14.60 -7.91 -23.75
C ALA A 266 -13.16 -8.10 -23.26
N ALA A 267 -12.79 -7.46 -22.14
CA ALA A 267 -11.50 -7.65 -21.51
C ALA A 267 -11.27 -9.11 -21.07
N SER A 268 -12.31 -9.74 -20.50
CA SER A 268 -12.29 -11.15 -20.10
C SER A 268 -12.08 -12.10 -21.28
N ALA A 269 -12.82 -11.87 -22.38
CA ALA A 269 -12.64 -12.65 -23.60
C ALA A 269 -11.24 -12.48 -24.18
N PHE A 270 -10.71 -11.25 -24.20
CA PHE A 270 -9.36 -10.95 -24.65
C PHE A 270 -8.28 -11.65 -23.80
N ALA A 271 -8.35 -11.51 -22.47
CA ALA A 271 -7.37 -12.07 -21.54
C ALA A 271 -7.30 -13.61 -21.61
N GLN A 272 -8.41 -14.28 -21.95
CA GLN A 272 -8.48 -15.73 -22.08
C GLN A 272 -8.13 -16.23 -23.50
N ALA A 273 -8.66 -15.59 -24.55
CA ALA A 273 -8.49 -16.06 -25.92
C ALA A 273 -7.08 -15.79 -26.47
N LEU A 274 -6.46 -14.66 -26.11
CA LEU A 274 -5.16 -14.26 -26.64
C LEU A 274 -4.04 -15.27 -26.30
N PRO A 275 -3.88 -15.72 -25.04
CA PRO A 275 -2.84 -16.70 -24.70
C PRO A 275 -3.06 -18.06 -25.38
N ILE A 276 -4.31 -18.51 -25.50
CA ILE A 276 -4.67 -19.77 -26.19
C ILE A 276 -4.30 -19.68 -27.67
N ALA A 277 -4.70 -18.61 -28.36
CA ALA A 277 -4.38 -18.40 -29.76
C ALA A 277 -2.85 -18.32 -29.97
N ALA A 278 -2.14 -17.62 -29.09
CA ALA A 278 -0.69 -17.51 -29.15
C ALA A 278 0.00 -18.88 -28.98
N LEU A 279 -0.47 -19.73 -28.06
CA LEU A 279 0.08 -21.07 -27.87
C LEU A 279 -0.08 -21.90 -29.16
N VAL A 280 -1.26 -21.92 -29.75
CA VAL A 280 -1.55 -22.66 -31.00
C VAL A 280 -0.68 -22.12 -32.14
N CYS A 281 -0.70 -20.82 -32.40
CA CYS A 281 0.08 -20.21 -33.49
C CYS A 281 1.59 -20.33 -33.28
N GLY A 282 2.08 -20.23 -32.05
CA GLY A 282 3.50 -20.36 -31.71
C GLY A 282 4.03 -21.76 -31.97
N VAL A 283 3.26 -22.80 -31.57
CA VAL A 283 3.60 -24.20 -31.84
C VAL A 283 3.60 -24.49 -33.33
N LEU A 284 2.56 -24.06 -34.07
CA LEU A 284 2.43 -24.34 -35.50
C LEU A 284 3.46 -23.61 -36.36
N SER A 285 3.74 -22.35 -36.06
CA SER A 285 4.65 -21.53 -36.88
C SER A 285 6.13 -21.74 -36.58
N LYS A 286 6.47 -22.34 -35.42
CA LYS A 286 7.83 -22.36 -34.84
C LYS A 286 8.46 -20.96 -34.68
N ARG A 287 7.66 -19.89 -34.77
CA ARG A 287 8.05 -18.48 -34.57
C ARG A 287 7.58 -18.01 -33.18
N GLY A 288 8.09 -16.86 -32.73
CA GLY A 288 7.62 -16.24 -31.48
C GLY A 288 8.25 -16.79 -30.19
N ARG A 289 9.40 -17.49 -30.24
CA ARG A 289 10.10 -18.01 -29.05
C ARG A 289 10.27 -16.97 -27.93
N ALA A 290 10.60 -15.73 -28.30
CA ALA A 290 10.74 -14.63 -27.36
C ALA A 290 9.42 -14.31 -26.61
N GLY A 291 8.28 -14.32 -27.33
CA GLY A 291 6.97 -14.11 -26.71
C GLY A 291 6.53 -15.29 -25.86
N LEU A 292 6.82 -16.53 -26.29
CA LEU A 292 6.58 -17.74 -25.48
C LEU A 292 7.40 -17.73 -24.18
N LEU A 293 8.67 -17.32 -24.23
CA LEU A 293 9.51 -17.16 -23.03
C LEU A 293 8.93 -16.12 -22.07
N LEU A 294 8.50 -14.97 -22.58
CA LEU A 294 7.87 -13.93 -21.76
C LEU A 294 6.56 -14.43 -21.14
N GLY A 295 5.72 -15.14 -21.91
CA GLY A 295 4.49 -15.72 -21.40
C GLY A 295 4.73 -16.81 -20.34
N ALA A 296 5.68 -17.71 -20.57
CA ALA A 296 6.07 -18.72 -19.58
C ALA A 296 6.60 -18.08 -18.29
N THR A 297 7.41 -17.02 -18.42
CA THR A 297 7.89 -16.23 -17.26
C THR A 297 6.72 -15.59 -16.49
N GLY A 298 5.74 -15.04 -17.22
CA GLY A 298 4.52 -14.50 -16.62
C GLY A 298 3.71 -15.55 -15.86
N LEU A 299 3.57 -16.76 -16.40
CA LEU A 299 2.89 -17.87 -15.70
C LEU A 299 3.62 -18.32 -14.45
N ILE A 300 4.97 -18.41 -14.49
CA ILE A 300 5.78 -18.75 -13.31
C ILE A 300 5.61 -17.71 -12.20
N LEU A 301 5.64 -16.43 -12.57
CA LEU A 301 5.38 -15.33 -11.62
C LEU A 301 3.98 -15.43 -11.02
N ALA A 302 2.97 -15.60 -11.85
CA ALA A 302 1.59 -15.66 -11.40
C ALA A 302 1.34 -16.85 -10.46
N VAL A 303 1.67 -18.07 -10.90
CA VAL A 303 1.48 -19.28 -10.08
C VAL A 303 2.36 -19.24 -8.84
N GLY A 304 3.62 -18.83 -8.97
CA GLY A 304 4.56 -18.77 -7.85
C GLY A 304 4.07 -17.87 -6.73
N PHE A 305 3.70 -16.63 -7.01
CA PHE A 305 3.21 -15.72 -5.98
C PHE A 305 1.80 -16.08 -5.47
N ASP A 306 0.96 -16.66 -6.34
CA ASP A 306 -0.40 -17.08 -5.95
C ASP A 306 -0.41 -18.29 -5.00
N LEU A 307 0.65 -19.12 -5.00
CA LEU A 307 0.81 -20.20 -4.01
C LEU A 307 0.78 -19.69 -2.56
N SER A 308 1.19 -18.45 -2.30
CA SER A 308 1.12 -17.86 -0.96
C SER A 308 -0.32 -17.50 -0.55
N PHE A 309 -1.25 -17.39 -1.52
CA PHE A 309 -2.64 -17.03 -1.27
C PHE A 309 -3.54 -18.23 -0.96
N VAL A 310 -3.02 -19.46 -0.91
CA VAL A 310 -3.78 -20.64 -0.42
C VAL A 310 -4.42 -20.39 0.94
N PHE A 311 -3.82 -19.55 1.79
CA PHE A 311 -4.36 -19.20 3.10
C PHE A 311 -5.52 -18.20 3.02
N VAL A 312 -5.37 -17.13 2.25
CA VAL A 312 -6.36 -16.05 2.07
C VAL A 312 -6.10 -15.37 0.72
N THR A 313 -7.16 -15.19 -0.07
CA THR A 313 -7.10 -14.44 -1.34
C THR A 313 -8.08 -13.28 -1.31
N LYS A 314 -7.59 -12.08 -1.60
CA LYS A 314 -8.39 -10.88 -1.84
C LYS A 314 -7.95 -10.18 -3.13
N ALA A 315 -8.88 -9.49 -3.81
CA ALA A 315 -8.61 -8.89 -5.13
C ALA A 315 -7.48 -7.85 -5.07
N GLU A 316 -7.43 -7.09 -3.98
CA GLU A 316 -6.42 -6.09 -3.67
C GLU A 316 -5.00 -6.67 -3.47
N GLN A 317 -4.86 -7.98 -3.26
CA GLN A 317 -3.56 -8.63 -3.05
C GLN A 317 -2.93 -9.16 -4.33
N LEU A 318 -3.62 -9.13 -5.47
CA LEU A 318 -3.21 -9.81 -6.70
C LEU A 318 -2.11 -9.11 -7.51
N HIS A 319 -1.33 -8.21 -6.91
CA HIS A 319 -0.32 -7.37 -7.58
C HIS A 319 0.72 -8.13 -8.43
N VAL A 320 1.51 -9.05 -7.85
CA VAL A 320 2.51 -9.81 -8.63
C VAL A 320 1.83 -10.83 -9.54
N VAL A 321 0.68 -11.37 -9.15
CA VAL A 321 -0.12 -12.28 -9.98
C VAL A 321 -0.60 -11.58 -11.26
N ALA A 322 -1.06 -10.33 -11.13
CA ALA A 322 -1.45 -9.48 -12.24
C ALA A 322 -0.24 -9.06 -13.09
N THR A 323 0.92 -8.84 -12.47
CA THR A 323 2.19 -8.63 -13.22
C THR A 323 2.49 -9.83 -14.12
N GLY A 324 2.34 -11.04 -13.60
CA GLY A 324 2.45 -12.27 -14.37
C GLY A 324 1.45 -12.35 -15.53
N ALA A 325 0.16 -12.06 -15.26
CA ALA A 325 -0.87 -12.02 -16.29
C ALA A 325 -0.57 -10.98 -17.40
N SER A 326 -0.07 -9.79 -17.04
CA SER A 326 0.37 -8.78 -18.01
C SER A 326 1.53 -9.26 -18.89
N PHE A 327 2.49 -10.03 -18.35
CA PHE A 327 3.54 -10.66 -19.17
C PHE A 327 3.00 -11.76 -20.09
N VAL A 328 1.99 -12.52 -19.65
CA VAL A 328 1.30 -13.50 -20.51
C VAL A 328 0.61 -12.80 -21.68
N ILE A 329 -0.13 -11.71 -21.43
CA ILE A 329 -0.79 -10.91 -22.47
C ILE A 329 0.25 -10.34 -23.45
N ALA A 330 1.32 -9.72 -22.94
CA ALA A 330 2.37 -9.14 -23.77
C ALA A 330 3.13 -10.19 -24.60
N GLY A 331 3.45 -11.33 -23.99
CA GLY A 331 4.07 -12.47 -24.67
C GLY A 331 3.18 -13.02 -25.78
N ALA A 332 1.89 -13.23 -25.49
CA ALA A 332 0.91 -13.72 -26.44
C ALA A 332 0.71 -12.78 -27.64
N ALA A 333 0.59 -11.47 -27.37
CA ALA A 333 0.53 -10.43 -28.40
C ALA A 333 1.76 -10.48 -29.33
N LEU A 334 2.96 -10.63 -28.76
CA LEU A 334 4.20 -10.73 -29.52
C LEU A 334 4.26 -12.00 -30.38
N VAL A 335 3.83 -13.15 -29.84
CA VAL A 335 3.77 -14.42 -30.59
C VAL A 335 2.87 -14.29 -31.80
N LEU A 336 1.64 -13.78 -31.63
CA LEU A 336 0.69 -13.65 -32.74
C LEU A 336 1.20 -12.70 -33.82
N TYR A 337 1.82 -11.58 -33.43
CA TYR A 337 2.43 -10.63 -34.37
C TYR A 337 3.52 -11.29 -35.25
N ASP A 338 4.32 -12.18 -34.66
CA ASP A 338 5.40 -12.89 -35.36
C ASP A 338 4.89 -14.08 -36.19
N ALA A 339 3.90 -14.81 -35.67
CA ALA A 339 3.37 -16.03 -36.24
C ALA A 339 2.42 -15.80 -37.41
N LEU A 340 1.72 -14.66 -37.44
CA LEU A 340 0.68 -14.35 -38.43
C LEU A 340 1.03 -13.13 -39.32
N PRO A 341 2.10 -13.18 -40.13
CA PRO A 341 2.57 -12.03 -40.91
C PRO A 341 1.52 -11.48 -41.90
N ARG A 342 0.68 -12.35 -42.47
CA ARG A 342 -0.40 -11.97 -43.41
C ARG A 342 -1.59 -11.30 -42.72
N LEU A 343 -1.75 -11.49 -41.41
CA LEU A 343 -2.86 -10.96 -40.60
C LEU A 343 -2.37 -9.93 -39.58
N ARG A 344 -1.22 -9.30 -39.80
CA ARG A 344 -0.63 -8.35 -38.84
C ARG A 344 -1.57 -7.22 -38.47
N LEU A 345 -2.22 -6.59 -39.45
CA LEU A 345 -3.14 -5.50 -39.16
C LEU A 345 -4.30 -5.97 -38.29
N VAL A 346 -4.92 -7.10 -38.62
CA VAL A 346 -5.98 -7.72 -37.81
C VAL A 346 -5.50 -8.03 -36.40
N THR A 347 -4.31 -8.62 -36.28
CA THR A 347 -3.69 -8.97 -34.99
C THR A 347 -3.46 -7.72 -34.14
N ILE A 348 -2.90 -6.65 -34.72
CA ILE A 348 -2.70 -5.36 -34.05
C ILE A 348 -4.04 -4.79 -33.59
N THR A 349 -5.05 -4.77 -34.46
CA THR A 349 -6.39 -4.24 -34.12
C THR A 349 -7.01 -5.00 -32.95
N VAL A 350 -6.93 -6.34 -32.95
CA VAL A 350 -7.44 -7.17 -31.85
C VAL A 350 -6.69 -6.89 -30.54
N ILE A 351 -5.35 -6.79 -30.59
CA ILE A 351 -4.53 -6.47 -29.42
C ILE A 351 -4.88 -5.08 -28.86
N VAL A 352 -4.96 -4.07 -29.72
CA VAL A 352 -5.29 -2.70 -29.32
C VAL A 352 -6.69 -2.62 -28.73
N ALA A 353 -7.69 -3.24 -29.38
CA ALA A 353 -9.06 -3.27 -28.88
C ALA A 353 -9.17 -3.98 -27.51
N GLY A 354 -8.47 -5.11 -27.34
CA GLY A 354 -8.42 -5.83 -26.08
C GLY A 354 -7.76 -5.04 -24.95
N LEU A 355 -6.61 -4.43 -25.21
CA LEU A 355 -5.92 -3.55 -24.24
C LEU A 355 -6.76 -2.30 -23.91
N ALA A 356 -7.49 -1.74 -24.89
CA ALA A 356 -8.42 -0.64 -24.66
C ALA A 356 -9.62 -1.07 -23.78
N ALA A 357 -10.15 -2.28 -23.96
CA ALA A 357 -11.17 -2.82 -23.07
C ALA A 357 -10.64 -2.99 -21.64
N CYS A 358 -9.42 -3.53 -21.46
CA CYS A 358 -8.76 -3.60 -20.15
C CYS A 358 -8.57 -2.21 -19.54
N ALA A 359 -8.14 -1.22 -20.34
CA ALA A 359 -7.96 0.16 -19.88
C ALA A 359 -9.28 0.79 -19.44
N ALA A 360 -10.36 0.59 -20.18
CA ALA A 360 -11.70 1.07 -19.84
C ALA A 360 -12.19 0.46 -18.52
N VAL A 361 -11.98 -0.85 -18.32
CA VAL A 361 -12.31 -1.53 -17.06
C VAL A 361 -11.45 -0.99 -15.91
N SER A 362 -10.15 -0.82 -16.10
CA SER A 362 -9.24 -0.28 -15.07
C SER A 362 -9.62 1.14 -14.63
N ALA A 363 -9.93 2.01 -15.60
CA ALA A 363 -10.38 3.37 -15.31
C ALA A 363 -11.77 3.42 -14.66
N ASP A 364 -12.62 2.42 -14.91
CA ASP A 364 -13.91 2.27 -14.25
C ASP A 364 -13.75 1.76 -12.81
N ILE A 365 -12.84 0.80 -12.57
CA ILE A 365 -12.50 0.31 -11.22
C ILE A 365 -11.92 1.42 -10.36
N ALA A 366 -11.04 2.27 -10.90
CA ALA A 366 -10.49 3.39 -10.16
C ALA A 366 -11.58 4.33 -9.61
N ARG A 367 -12.75 4.41 -10.25
CA ARG A 367 -13.89 5.23 -9.77
C ARG A 367 -14.59 4.65 -8.54
N ASP A 368 -14.31 3.41 -8.16
CA ASP A 368 -14.83 2.85 -6.90
C ASP A 368 -14.34 3.63 -5.68
N PHE A 369 -13.17 4.28 -5.82
CA PHE A 369 -12.53 5.13 -4.82
C PHE A 369 -12.99 6.58 -4.88
N ALA A 370 -13.97 6.92 -5.74
CA ALA A 370 -14.51 8.27 -5.80
C ALA A 370 -15.01 8.69 -4.41
N PRO A 371 -14.56 9.83 -3.85
CA PRO A 371 -14.61 10.06 -2.41
C PRO A 371 -16.03 10.05 -1.83
N PHE A 372 -17.01 10.48 -2.60
CA PHE A 372 -18.42 10.53 -2.19
C PHE A 372 -19.28 9.45 -2.87
N GLY A 373 -18.63 8.47 -3.51
CA GLY A 373 -19.28 7.34 -4.17
C GLY A 373 -19.87 6.33 -3.18
N PRO A 374 -20.74 5.42 -3.64
CA PRO A 374 -21.46 4.49 -2.77
C PRO A 374 -20.54 3.50 -2.04
N ILE A 375 -19.44 3.07 -2.67
CA ILE A 375 -18.48 2.13 -2.08
C ILE A 375 -17.73 2.80 -0.93
N VAL A 376 -17.09 3.95 -1.17
CA VAL A 376 -16.40 4.72 -0.13
C VAL A 376 -17.36 5.11 0.99
N ARG A 377 -18.59 5.55 0.71
CA ARG A 377 -19.58 5.85 1.76
C ARG A 377 -19.92 4.63 2.63
N SER A 378 -19.98 3.43 2.03
CA SER A 378 -20.18 2.19 2.77
C SER A 378 -18.99 1.88 3.69
N HIS A 379 -17.76 2.06 3.18
CA HIS A 379 -16.54 1.94 3.98
C HIS A 379 -16.51 2.96 5.13
N ASP A 380 -16.78 4.23 4.84
CA ASP A 380 -16.86 5.32 5.83
C ASP A 380 -17.84 4.98 6.98
N ALA A 381 -18.98 4.35 6.66
CA ALA A 381 -19.98 3.94 7.65
C ALA A 381 -19.48 2.86 8.61
N ILE A 382 -18.54 2.02 8.16
CA ILE A 382 -17.84 1.01 8.98
C ILE A 382 -16.73 1.69 9.79
N VAL A 383 -15.83 2.42 9.11
CA VAL A 383 -14.63 3.03 9.69
C VAL A 383 -14.95 4.00 10.82
N ARG A 384 -16.05 4.75 10.72
CA ARG A 384 -16.47 5.68 11.78
C ARG A 384 -16.77 5.00 13.12
N THR A 385 -16.89 3.68 13.16
CA THR A 385 -17.12 2.91 14.40
C THR A 385 -15.81 2.48 15.08
N TRP A 386 -14.67 2.59 14.40
CA TRP A 386 -13.38 2.11 14.90
C TRP A 386 -12.80 3.05 15.96
N SER A 387 -12.34 2.49 17.07
CA SER A 387 -11.75 3.25 18.18
C SER A 387 -10.39 3.86 17.85
N ALA A 388 -9.62 3.24 16.95
CA ALA A 388 -8.33 3.78 16.50
C ALA A 388 -8.45 5.02 15.60
N VAL A 389 -9.63 5.31 15.06
CA VAL A 389 -9.86 6.46 14.20
C VAL A 389 -10.17 7.69 15.07
N PRO A 390 -9.43 8.81 14.93
CA PRO A 390 -9.68 10.03 15.68
C PRO A 390 -11.13 10.52 15.59
N ILE A 391 -11.64 11.10 16.68
CA ILE A 391 -13.04 11.58 16.76
C ILE A 391 -13.34 12.56 15.63
N GLU A 392 -12.42 13.47 15.33
CA GLU A 392 -12.57 14.49 14.28
C GLU A 392 -12.77 13.84 12.90
N ILE A 393 -12.03 12.76 12.62
CA ILE A 393 -12.20 11.98 11.39
C ILE A 393 -13.54 11.24 11.41
N ARG A 394 -13.93 10.62 12.52
CA ARG A 394 -15.22 9.91 12.61
C ARG A 394 -16.40 10.84 12.37
N GLU A 395 -16.33 12.08 12.87
CA GLU A 395 -17.34 13.12 12.64
C GLU A 395 -17.33 13.61 11.19
N TYR A 396 -16.15 13.80 10.60
CA TYR A 396 -16.01 14.08 9.17
C TYR A 396 -16.66 12.99 8.32
N LEU A 397 -16.38 11.72 8.59
CA LEU A 397 -16.96 10.58 7.89
C LEU A 397 -18.49 10.50 8.04
N ALA A 398 -19.01 10.88 9.22
CA ALA A 398 -20.45 10.99 9.43
C ALA A 398 -21.06 12.13 8.60
N ALA A 399 -20.41 13.31 8.56
CA ALA A 399 -20.87 14.44 7.75
C ALA A 399 -20.82 14.14 6.24
N LYS A 400 -19.84 13.33 5.82
CA LYS A 400 -19.66 12.86 4.44
C LYS A 400 -20.83 12.03 3.90
N GLN A 401 -21.64 11.45 4.79
CA GLN A 401 -22.85 10.70 4.43
C GLN A 401 -24.00 11.61 3.95
N ALA A 402 -23.94 12.91 4.20
CA ALA A 402 -24.99 13.83 3.77
C ALA A 402 -25.11 13.87 2.22
N PRO A 403 -26.33 14.10 1.67
CA PRO A 403 -26.52 14.16 0.22
C PRO A 403 -25.71 15.29 -0.46
N ASP A 404 -25.55 16.42 0.22
CA ASP A 404 -24.84 17.62 -0.26
C ASP A 404 -23.37 17.69 0.19
N ALA A 405 -22.85 16.62 0.81
CA ALA A 405 -21.50 16.59 1.39
C ALA A 405 -20.41 16.94 0.36
N ALA A 406 -20.55 16.48 -0.89
CA ALA A 406 -19.58 16.71 -1.95
C ALA A 406 -19.41 18.20 -2.32
N VAL A 407 -20.38 19.05 -1.98
CA VAL A 407 -20.32 20.50 -2.21
C VAL A 407 -19.68 21.22 -1.02
N ARG A 408 -19.87 20.69 0.20
CA ARG A 408 -19.44 21.34 1.45
C ARG A 408 -18.09 20.88 1.99
N LEU A 409 -17.68 19.65 1.67
CA LEU A 409 -16.51 19.01 2.26
C LEU A 409 -15.48 18.68 1.17
N ALA A 410 -14.21 18.93 1.47
CA ALA A 410 -13.12 18.40 0.67
C ALA A 410 -12.96 16.89 0.93
N ALA A 411 -12.52 16.14 -0.09
CA ALA A 411 -12.19 14.71 0.03
C ALA A 411 -10.93 14.46 0.87
N ASN A 412 -9.99 15.42 0.85
CA ASN A 412 -8.74 15.37 1.61
C ASN A 412 -8.99 15.87 3.04
N PRO A 413 -8.84 15.04 4.09
CA PRO A 413 -9.10 15.46 5.46
C PRO A 413 -8.23 16.64 5.93
N ALA A 414 -7.02 16.77 5.37
CA ALA A 414 -6.13 17.89 5.70
C ALA A 414 -6.66 19.26 5.25
N ASP A 415 -7.56 19.28 4.26
CA ASP A 415 -8.22 20.49 3.76
C ASP A 415 -9.65 20.62 4.32
N ALA A 416 -10.29 19.50 4.73
CA ALA A 416 -11.67 19.49 5.24
C ALA A 416 -11.82 19.83 6.72
N LEU A 417 -10.81 19.50 7.54
CA LEU A 417 -10.89 19.60 9.00
C LEU A 417 -10.03 20.74 9.56
N PRO A 418 -10.47 21.45 10.63
CA PRO A 418 -9.65 22.44 11.31
C PRO A 418 -8.41 21.82 11.96
N PHE A 419 -8.58 20.65 12.56
CA PHE A 419 -7.49 19.83 13.07
C PHE A 419 -7.92 18.36 13.19
N VAL A 420 -6.95 17.48 13.40
CA VAL A 420 -7.14 16.07 13.79
C VAL A 420 -6.22 15.75 14.96
N ALA A 421 -6.76 15.18 16.03
CA ALA A 421 -6.01 14.91 17.25
C ALA A 421 -5.78 13.41 17.48
N PHE A 422 -4.51 13.02 17.64
CA PHE A 422 -4.10 11.69 18.07
C PHE A 422 -3.61 11.72 19.52
N GLY A 423 -3.73 10.61 20.24
CA GLY A 423 -3.37 10.53 21.66
C GLY A 423 -4.39 11.19 22.59
N LEU A 424 -5.64 11.31 22.16
CA LEU A 424 -6.75 11.83 22.98
C LEU A 424 -7.87 10.80 23.10
N GLY A 425 -8.35 10.60 24.33
CA GLY A 425 -9.46 9.71 24.65
C GLY A 425 -10.83 10.18 24.13
N GLY A 426 -11.88 9.50 24.61
CA GLY A 426 -13.27 9.84 24.34
C GLY A 426 -13.67 11.22 24.87
N ARG A 427 -14.78 11.76 24.35
CA ARG A 427 -15.40 12.99 24.88
C ARG A 427 -16.05 12.70 26.23
N GLU A 428 -15.65 13.44 27.24
CA GLU A 428 -16.22 13.45 28.58
C GLU A 428 -16.75 14.87 28.89
N ARG A 429 -17.54 15.01 29.96
CA ARG A 429 -18.05 16.31 30.41
C ARG A 429 -17.70 16.51 31.88
N ASP A 430 -17.35 17.73 32.25
CA ASP A 430 -17.14 18.06 33.65
C ASP A 430 -18.46 18.37 34.37
N SER A 431 -18.38 18.73 35.65
CA SER A 431 -19.54 19.03 36.50
C SER A 431 -20.40 20.17 35.96
N ASP A 432 -19.80 21.11 35.24
CA ASP A 432 -20.48 22.26 34.63
C ASP A 432 -20.98 21.94 33.20
N GLY A 433 -20.77 20.70 32.75
CA GLY A 433 -21.17 20.21 31.43
C GLY A 433 -20.20 20.58 30.31
N ALA A 434 -19.07 21.21 30.60
CA ALA A 434 -18.08 21.57 29.59
C ALA A 434 -17.39 20.31 29.03
N PRO A 435 -17.28 20.18 27.69
CA PRO A 435 -16.68 19.01 27.08
C PRO A 435 -15.15 19.03 27.23
N PHE A 436 -14.57 17.87 27.53
CA PHE A 436 -13.12 17.69 27.54
C PHE A 436 -12.74 16.29 27.06
N ARG A 437 -11.44 16.08 26.82
CA ARG A 437 -10.85 14.79 26.50
C ARG A 437 -9.56 14.62 27.28
N TRP A 438 -9.31 13.43 27.80
CA TRP A 438 -8.02 13.12 28.42
C TRP A 438 -6.93 12.87 27.37
N THR A 439 -5.71 13.32 27.64
CA THR A 439 -4.54 12.78 26.94
C THR A 439 -4.35 11.32 27.29
N ASP A 440 -4.14 10.47 26.28
CA ASP A 440 -3.70 9.10 26.49
C ASP A 440 -2.23 9.15 26.91
N ARG A 441 -1.96 8.76 28.15
CA ARG A 441 -0.67 8.98 28.82
C ARG A 441 -0.26 10.46 28.76
N ALA A 442 1.00 10.74 28.46
CA ALA A 442 1.62 12.05 28.59
C ALA A 442 1.62 12.91 27.30
N HIS A 443 1.07 12.42 26.19
CA HIS A 443 1.29 13.06 24.89
C HIS A 443 0.05 13.02 24.00
N ALA A 444 -0.32 14.19 23.49
CA ALA A 444 -1.26 14.35 22.39
C ALA A 444 -0.60 15.12 21.25
N VAL A 445 -0.99 14.80 20.02
CA VAL A 445 -0.52 15.52 18.83
C VAL A 445 -1.72 15.94 17.99
N LEU A 446 -1.76 17.24 17.68
CA LEU A 446 -2.77 17.86 16.87
C LEU A 446 -2.17 18.23 15.51
N PHE A 447 -2.78 17.73 14.44
CA PHE A 447 -2.49 18.14 13.07
C PHE A 447 -3.48 19.22 12.67
N VAL A 448 -3.03 20.46 12.57
CA VAL A 448 -3.86 21.67 12.39
C VAL A 448 -3.76 22.17 10.95
N ARG A 449 -4.87 22.56 10.32
CA ARG A 449 -4.89 23.01 8.90
C ARG A 449 -3.84 24.10 8.61
N ARG A 450 -3.22 24.06 7.42
CA ARG A 450 -2.09 24.94 7.05
C ARG A 450 -2.35 26.44 7.06
N ASP A 451 -3.60 26.85 6.84
CA ASP A 451 -4.03 28.24 6.72
C ASP A 451 -4.47 28.84 8.06
N ALA A 452 -4.53 28.02 9.12
CA ALA A 452 -4.65 28.51 10.48
C ALA A 452 -3.41 29.36 10.84
N ARG A 453 -3.68 30.47 11.53
CA ARG A 453 -2.70 31.44 12.02
C ARG A 453 -2.49 31.34 13.51
N THR A 454 -3.49 30.90 14.26
CA THR A 454 -3.35 30.69 15.70
C THR A 454 -4.04 29.41 16.15
N ILE A 455 -3.52 28.85 17.25
CA ILE A 455 -4.15 27.77 17.98
C ILE A 455 -4.21 28.13 19.46
N GLU A 456 -5.32 27.78 20.09
CA GLU A 456 -5.55 27.86 21.53
C GLU A 456 -5.98 26.47 22.02
N VAL A 457 -5.23 25.91 22.98
CA VAL A 457 -5.47 24.59 23.58
C VAL A 457 -5.73 24.77 25.06
N PRO A 458 -7.00 24.73 25.50
CA PRO A 458 -7.33 24.72 26.92
C PRO A 458 -6.87 23.41 27.57
N VAL A 459 -6.14 23.51 28.68
CA VAL A 459 -5.63 22.37 29.46
C VAL A 459 -5.98 22.52 30.93
N ARG A 460 -6.21 21.40 31.61
CA ARG A 460 -6.51 21.36 33.04
C ARG A 460 -6.05 20.04 33.67
N ALA A 461 -5.66 20.07 34.94
CA ALA A 461 -5.51 18.89 35.78
C ALA A 461 -6.55 18.97 36.91
N ILE A 462 -7.12 17.84 37.33
CA ILE A 462 -8.15 17.82 38.39
C ILE A 462 -7.82 16.82 39.50
N GLY A 463 -8.31 17.10 40.70
CA GLY A 463 -8.27 16.18 41.83
C GLY A 463 -6.84 15.68 42.15
N PRO A 464 -6.61 14.36 42.26
CA PRO A 464 -5.28 13.81 42.51
C PRO A 464 -4.22 14.18 41.47
N ALA A 465 -4.62 14.40 40.20
CA ALA A 465 -3.69 14.75 39.13
C ALA A 465 -3.09 16.15 39.33
N ALA A 466 -3.88 17.12 39.80
CA ALA A 466 -3.42 18.48 40.06
C ALA A 466 -2.39 18.53 41.20
N ARG A 467 -2.49 17.62 42.18
CA ARG A 467 -1.51 17.51 43.28
C ARG A 467 -0.12 17.07 42.84
N LEU A 468 0.00 16.54 41.63
CA LEU A 468 1.29 16.19 41.04
C LEU A 468 1.94 17.39 40.34
N HIS A 469 1.30 18.57 40.36
CA HIS A 469 1.75 19.80 39.72
C HIS A 469 2.25 19.56 38.28
N PRO A 470 1.39 19.03 37.39
CA PRO A 470 1.83 18.69 36.03
C PRO A 470 2.24 19.95 35.28
N HIS A 471 3.42 19.89 34.69
CA HIS A 471 3.90 20.86 33.73
C HIS A 471 3.47 20.41 32.33
N VAL A 472 2.81 21.30 31.59
CA VAL A 472 2.38 21.04 30.21
C VAL A 472 3.12 21.98 29.28
N SER A 473 3.79 21.41 28.29
CA SER A 473 4.45 22.17 27.22
C SER A 473 3.76 21.92 25.88
N MET A 474 3.67 22.98 25.09
CA MET A 474 3.18 22.96 23.72
C MET A 474 4.33 23.31 22.77
N THR A 475 4.51 22.49 21.74
CA THR A 475 5.49 22.74 20.67
C THR A 475 4.80 22.82 19.31
N VAL A 476 5.31 23.67 18.42
CA VAL A 476 4.85 23.78 17.03
C VAL A 476 6.01 23.43 16.10
N GLY A 477 5.86 22.34 15.35
CA GLY A 477 6.92 21.84 14.48
C GLY A 477 8.21 21.47 15.22
N GLY A 478 8.11 21.10 16.50
CA GLY A 478 9.24 20.76 17.37
C GLY A 478 9.84 21.93 18.15
N ASN A 479 9.41 23.17 17.93
CA ASN A 479 9.86 24.33 18.70
C ASN A 479 8.89 24.59 19.86
N ALA A 480 9.39 24.74 21.08
CA ALA A 480 8.59 25.13 22.23
C ALA A 480 8.01 26.54 22.02
N VAL A 481 6.70 26.70 22.28
CA VAL A 481 5.97 27.95 22.02
C VAL A 481 5.18 28.46 23.22
N SER A 482 4.75 27.57 24.11
CA SER A 482 3.98 27.91 25.30
C SER A 482 4.09 26.75 26.29
N ASP A 483 4.13 27.06 27.58
CA ASP A 483 4.08 26.09 28.66
C ASP A 483 3.25 26.64 29.81
N VAL A 484 2.81 25.76 30.70
CA VAL A 484 2.06 26.12 31.91
C VAL A 484 2.23 25.05 33.00
N ASP A 485 2.36 25.51 34.24
CA ASP A 485 2.25 24.67 35.42
C ASP A 485 0.80 24.65 35.91
N LEU A 486 0.21 23.46 35.97
CA LEU A 486 -1.17 23.28 36.42
C LEU A 486 -1.19 23.06 37.94
N ALA A 487 -1.14 24.17 38.69
CA ALA A 487 -1.14 24.15 40.16
C ALA A 487 -2.54 24.13 40.79
N ASP A 488 -3.59 24.34 39.98
CA ASP A 488 -4.99 24.37 40.41
C ASP A 488 -5.87 23.56 39.44
N ASP A 489 -7.17 23.49 39.75
CA ASP A 489 -8.19 22.82 38.94
C ASP A 489 -8.84 23.76 37.91
N ARG A 490 -8.20 24.88 37.57
CA ARG A 490 -8.73 25.82 36.58
C ARG A 490 -8.30 25.44 35.17
N TRP A 491 -9.05 25.93 34.19
CA TRP A 491 -8.64 25.86 32.80
C TRP A 491 -7.55 26.89 32.53
N HIS A 492 -6.41 26.41 32.04
CA HIS A 492 -5.31 27.22 31.53
C HIS A 492 -5.29 27.13 30.01
N SER A 493 -4.79 28.15 29.33
CA SER A 493 -4.83 28.21 27.87
C SER A 493 -3.42 28.28 27.28
N LEU A 494 -3.04 27.23 26.55
CA LEU A 494 -1.80 27.21 25.78
C LEU A 494 -2.08 27.79 24.39
N ALA A 495 -1.48 28.93 24.07
CA ALA A 495 -1.72 29.64 22.81
C ALA A 495 -0.43 29.78 22.00
N ALA A 496 -0.53 29.65 20.69
CA ALA A 496 0.60 29.86 19.79
C ALA A 496 0.19 30.42 18.43
N ALA A 497 1.08 31.24 17.86
CA ALA A 497 1.04 31.60 16.46
C ALA A 497 1.55 30.42 15.61
N LEU A 498 0.86 30.15 14.51
CA LEU A 498 1.21 29.12 13.55
C LEU A 498 1.94 29.78 12.36
N PRO A 499 3.17 29.35 12.04
CA PRO A 499 3.91 29.93 10.92
C PRO A 499 3.22 29.60 9.58
N ARG A 500 3.64 30.24 8.49
CA ARG A 500 3.16 29.83 7.16
C ARG A 500 3.73 28.45 6.81
N ARG A 501 2.88 27.49 6.45
CA ARG A 501 3.33 26.13 6.06
C ARG A 501 3.50 25.99 4.55
N THR A 502 4.67 25.55 4.11
CA THR A 502 5.01 25.31 2.69
C THR A 502 5.30 23.84 2.36
N GLY A 503 5.43 22.98 3.37
CA GLY A 503 5.74 21.55 3.20
C GLY A 503 4.57 20.70 2.68
N LEU A 504 4.89 19.52 2.15
CA LEU A 504 3.92 18.56 1.58
C LEU A 504 2.89 18.04 2.59
N ALA A 505 3.18 18.13 3.89
CA ALA A 505 2.27 17.65 4.93
C ALA A 505 0.95 18.43 5.07
N ARG A 506 0.86 19.64 4.50
CA ARG A 506 -0.32 20.53 4.53
C ARG A 506 -1.00 20.79 5.89
N MET A 507 -0.46 20.31 7.02
CA MET A 507 -0.98 20.58 8.37
C MET A 507 0.13 20.81 9.37
N HIS A 508 0.02 21.84 10.21
CA HIS A 508 0.88 22.09 11.36
C HIS A 508 0.85 20.94 12.35
N ARG A 509 2.02 20.55 12.85
CA ARG A 509 2.12 19.57 13.94
C ARG A 509 2.27 20.34 15.24
N VAL A 510 1.31 20.17 16.13
CA VAL A 510 1.30 20.76 17.47
C VAL A 510 1.33 19.62 18.48
N ASP A 511 2.42 19.49 19.22
CA ASP A 511 2.55 18.47 20.27
C ASP A 511 2.25 19.11 21.62
N VAL A 512 1.37 18.48 22.40
CA VAL A 512 1.04 18.86 23.78
C VAL A 512 1.52 17.73 24.68
N VAL A 513 2.50 18.03 25.52
CA VAL A 513 3.20 17.04 26.36
C VAL A 513 3.09 17.45 27.81
N THR A 514 2.69 16.51 28.67
CA THR A 514 2.78 16.67 30.12
C THR A 514 3.90 15.79 30.68
N ASN A 515 4.61 16.29 31.69
CA ASN A 515 5.66 15.54 32.38
C ASN A 515 5.12 14.44 33.32
N THR A 516 3.81 14.45 33.58
CA THR A 516 3.19 13.58 34.59
C THR A 516 2.02 12.81 34.00
N THR A 517 1.93 11.53 34.37
CA THR A 517 0.74 10.70 34.14
C THR A 517 0.25 10.12 35.45
N TRP A 518 -1.02 9.73 35.47
CA TRP A 518 -1.67 9.14 36.64
C TRP A 518 -2.69 8.09 36.20
N SER A 519 -3.14 7.25 37.13
CA SER A 519 -4.19 6.27 36.87
C SER A 519 -5.30 6.40 37.92
N PRO A 520 -6.57 6.62 37.53
CA PRO A 520 -7.65 6.77 38.50
C PRO A 520 -7.75 5.62 39.51
N ALA A 521 -7.55 4.37 39.08
CA ALA A 521 -7.56 3.20 39.96
C ALA A 521 -6.48 3.23 41.05
N GLN A 522 -5.38 3.97 40.86
CA GLN A 522 -4.31 4.09 41.86
C GLN A 522 -4.56 5.22 42.87
N PHE A 523 -5.28 6.27 42.46
CA PHE A 523 -5.40 7.50 43.25
C PHE A 523 -6.81 7.76 43.81
N ILE A 524 -7.84 7.09 43.28
CA ILE A 524 -9.24 7.26 43.70
C ILE A 524 -9.73 5.94 44.30
N PRO A 525 -9.98 5.88 45.63
CA PRO A 525 -10.48 4.68 46.29
C PRO A 525 -11.76 4.15 45.62
N GLY A 526 -11.77 2.87 45.27
CA GLY A 526 -12.92 2.21 44.62
C GLY A 526 -13.05 2.44 43.12
N SER A 527 -12.15 3.20 42.48
CA SER A 527 -12.14 3.37 41.03
C SER A 527 -11.63 2.12 40.32
N THR A 528 -12.35 1.66 39.30
CA THR A 528 -11.95 0.55 38.41
C THR A 528 -11.31 1.04 37.11
N ASP A 529 -11.12 2.36 36.95
CA ASP A 529 -10.54 2.94 35.73
C ASP A 529 -9.01 2.81 35.74
N THR A 530 -8.53 1.82 34.99
CA THR A 530 -7.11 1.48 34.85
C THR A 530 -6.38 2.25 33.76
N ARG A 531 -7.03 3.24 33.12
CA ARG A 531 -6.36 4.06 32.10
C ARG A 531 -5.17 4.79 32.71
N THR A 532 -4.14 5.02 31.90
CA THR A 532 -3.04 5.93 32.22
C THR A 532 -3.32 7.26 31.53
N LEU A 533 -3.65 8.28 32.31
CA LEU A 533 -4.11 9.58 31.84
C LEU A 533 -3.04 10.64 32.12
N GLY A 534 -2.98 11.67 31.28
CA GLY A 534 -2.22 12.89 31.57
C GLY A 534 -3.16 13.98 32.04
N VAL A 535 -3.38 14.97 31.18
CA VAL A 535 -4.20 16.16 31.45
C VAL A 535 -5.50 16.16 30.65
N GLN A 536 -6.46 16.97 31.07
CA GLN A 536 -7.66 17.25 30.30
C GLN A 536 -7.35 18.30 29.23
N ILE A 537 -7.80 18.07 28.00
CA ILE A 537 -7.83 19.04 26.91
C ILE A 537 -9.28 19.43 26.67
N GLY A 538 -9.56 20.74 26.70
CA GLY A 538 -10.87 21.32 26.43
C GLY A 538 -11.14 21.52 24.94
N ASP A 539 -12.02 22.47 24.62
CA ASP A 539 -12.37 22.79 23.24
C ASP A 539 -11.25 23.59 22.55
N VAL A 540 -10.58 22.93 21.59
CA VAL A 540 -9.43 23.49 20.87
C VAL A 540 -9.92 24.50 19.84
N ARG A 541 -9.38 25.72 19.89
CA ARG A 541 -9.75 26.77 18.94
C ARG A 541 -8.63 27.00 17.93
N VAL A 542 -8.99 26.94 16.66
CA VAL A 542 -8.10 27.15 15.52
C VAL A 542 -8.64 28.33 14.71
N ARG A 543 -7.81 29.33 14.42
CA ARG A 543 -8.21 30.54 13.68
C ARG A 543 -7.24 30.87 12.56
#